data_AF-A0A0R3UGG4-F1
#
_entry.id   AF-A0A0R3UGG4-F1
#
_cell.length_a   1.000
_cell.length_b   1.000
_cell.length_c   1.000
_cell.angle_alpha   90.00
_cell.angle_beta   90.00
_cell.angle_gamma   90.00
#
_symmetry.space_group_name_H-M   'P 1'
#
loop_
_entity.id
_entity.type
_entity.pdbx_description
1 polymer ?
#
loop_
_entity_poly.entity_id
_entity_poly.type
_entity_poly.pdbx_seq_one_letter_code
_entity_poly.pdbx_strand_id
1 'polypeptide(L)'
;MSLFVSLLPRVQEDGKRKCEQYWPDEGTEIFVSATRSVRVTNVKEVTFGKNLISRMLLIQPLNETVPLQVTQYHYTEWPDYEVPDLDTFYELVTAQMRFMRNHSVSADHGPAIVHCR
;
A
#
# COMPACT_ATOMS: atom_id res chain seq x y z
N MET A 1 -3.02 -13.93 -0.67
CA MET A 1 -3.20 -12.54 -0.24
C MET A 1 -1.84 -11.88 -0.33
N SER A 2 -1.68 -10.89 -1.21
CA SER A 2 -0.37 -10.27 -1.48
C SER A 2 -0.19 -9.02 -0.64
N LEU A 3 1.04 -8.79 -0.15
CA LEU A 3 1.41 -7.62 0.64
C LEU A 3 2.00 -6.55 -0.26
N PHE A 4 1.55 -5.32 -0.08
CA PHE A 4 2.13 -4.17 -0.73
C PHE A 4 2.43 -3.10 0.32
N VAL A 5 3.69 -2.66 0.42
CA VAL A 5 4.15 -1.65 1.38
C VAL A 5 4.60 -0.43 0.59
N SER A 6 3.94 0.70 0.86
CA SER A 6 4.22 2.01 0.31
C SER A 6 4.83 2.89 1.38
N LEU A 7 6.09 3.24 1.21
CA LEU A 7 6.78 4.23 2.05
C LEU A 7 6.78 5.54 1.27
N LEU A 8 5.71 6.33 1.41
CA LEU A 8 5.58 7.60 0.68
C LEU A 8 5.40 8.75 1.67
N PRO A 9 6.31 9.74 1.70
CA PRO A 9 5.90 11.05 2.17
C PRO A 9 4.75 11.55 1.29
N ARG A 10 3.85 12.37 1.86
CA ARG A 10 2.62 12.89 1.25
C ARG A 10 2.73 13.09 -0.28
N VAL A 11 1.64 12.82 -1.01
CA VAL A 11 1.53 12.99 -2.48
C VAL A 11 2.04 14.37 -2.96
N GLN A 12 2.05 15.37 -2.06
CA GLN A 12 2.54 16.73 -2.30
C GLN A 12 3.49 17.20 -1.17
N GLU A 13 4.79 17.24 -1.47
CA GLU A 13 5.91 17.92 -0.79
C GLU A 13 6.22 19.28 -1.44
N ASP A 14 5.96 20.43 -0.81
CA ASP A 14 6.45 21.75 -1.27
C ASP A 14 6.02 22.11 -2.72
N GLY A 15 4.80 21.74 -3.10
CA GLY A 15 4.25 21.96 -4.44
C GLY A 15 4.74 20.99 -5.53
N LYS A 16 5.63 20.04 -5.20
CA LYS A 16 6.13 19.01 -6.13
C LYS A 16 5.44 17.67 -5.88
N ARG A 17 4.80 17.09 -6.92
CA ARG A 17 4.27 15.72 -6.90
C ARG A 17 5.40 14.73 -6.62
N LYS A 18 5.28 13.97 -5.52
CA LYS A 18 6.28 12.98 -5.12
C LYS A 18 6.00 11.58 -5.68
N CYS A 19 4.73 11.19 -5.72
CA CYS A 19 4.26 9.93 -6.28
C CYS A 19 2.87 10.13 -6.90
N GLU A 20 2.52 9.28 -7.86
CA GLU A 20 1.17 9.17 -8.37
C GLU A 20 0.33 8.33 -7.42
N GLN A 21 -0.90 8.76 -7.16
CA GLN A 21 -1.85 7.95 -6.42
C GLN A 21 -2.38 6.84 -7.35
N TYR A 22 -1.93 5.60 -7.11
CA TYR A 22 -2.30 4.41 -7.90
C TYR A 22 -3.39 3.56 -7.21
N TRP A 23 -4.12 4.15 -6.27
CA TRP A 23 -5.26 3.53 -5.57
C TRP A 23 -6.42 4.53 -5.46
N PRO A 24 -7.68 4.05 -5.42
CA PRO A 24 -8.81 4.93 -5.17
C PRO A 24 -8.91 5.26 -3.67
N ASP A 25 -9.22 6.51 -3.33
CA ASP A 25 -9.51 6.87 -1.93
C ASP A 25 -10.79 6.19 -1.45
N GLU A 26 -11.84 6.21 -2.25
CA GLU A 26 -13.10 5.53 -1.97
C GLU A 26 -13.64 4.81 -3.21
N GLY A 27 -14.34 3.69 -3.00
CA GLY A 27 -15.05 3.00 -4.07
C GLY A 27 -14.12 2.27 -5.04
N THR A 28 -14.41 2.39 -6.33
CA THR A 28 -13.76 1.60 -7.40
C THR A 28 -13.30 2.50 -8.53
N GLU A 29 -12.06 2.31 -8.98
CA GLU A 29 -11.47 3.01 -10.12
C GLU A 29 -10.78 2.03 -11.08
N ILE A 30 -10.68 2.41 -12.35
CA ILE A 30 -9.99 1.62 -13.38
C ILE A 30 -8.65 2.29 -13.67
N PHE A 31 -7.56 1.57 -13.42
CA PHE A 31 -6.20 1.99 -13.74
C PHE A 31 -5.74 1.30 -15.02
N VAL A 32 -5.19 2.07 -15.95
CA VAL A 32 -4.76 1.61 -17.27
C VAL A 32 -3.31 1.96 -17.51
N SER A 33 -2.56 0.99 -18.03
CA SER A 33 -1.20 1.13 -18.56
C SER A 33 -1.20 0.75 -20.04
N ALA A 34 -0.04 0.90 -20.71
CA ALA A 34 0.11 0.51 -22.11
C ALA A 34 -0.21 -0.98 -22.40
N THR A 35 -0.11 -1.86 -21.39
CA THR A 35 -0.25 -3.32 -21.59
C THR A 35 -1.34 -3.96 -20.73
N ARG A 36 -1.88 -3.25 -19.73
CA ARG A 36 -2.80 -3.82 -18.73
C ARG A 36 -3.82 -2.79 -18.27
N SER A 37 -5.03 -3.28 -18.00
CA SER A 37 -6.10 -2.52 -17.35
C SER A 37 -6.62 -3.31 -16.16
N VAL A 38 -6.69 -2.67 -15.01
CA VAL A 38 -7.17 -3.28 -13.75
C VAL A 38 -8.26 -2.43 -13.14
N ARG A 39 -9.29 -3.07 -12.61
CA ARG A 39 -10.25 -2.47 -11.70
C ARG A 39 -9.72 -2.63 -10.28
N VAL A 40 -9.61 -1.53 -9.55
CA VAL A 40 -9.16 -1.51 -8.16
C VAL A 40 -10.30 -0.98 -7.30
N THR A 41 -10.65 -1.72 -6.26
CA THR A 41 -11.66 -1.33 -5.28
C THR A 41 -11.03 -1.18 -3.91
N ASN A 42 -11.19 -0.02 -3.27
CA ASN A 42 -10.83 0.17 -1.86
C ASN A 42 -12.00 -0.32 -0.99
N VAL A 43 -11.81 -1.46 -0.34
CA VAL A 43 -12.84 -2.12 0.47
C VAL A 43 -12.84 -1.61 1.90
N LYS A 44 -11.65 -1.28 2.41
CA LYS A 44 -11.48 -0.88 3.80
C LYS A 44 -10.21 -0.09 3.96
N GLU A 45 -10.32 1.04 4.65
CA GLU A 45 -9.19 1.83 5.11
C GLU A 45 -9.20 1.91 6.65
N VAL A 46 -8.02 1.79 7.26
CA VAL A 46 -7.82 1.97 8.70
C VAL A 46 -6.55 2.76 8.94
N THR A 47 -6.66 3.85 9.68
CA THR A 47 -5.51 4.63 10.15
C THR A 47 -5.05 4.12 11.52
N PHE A 48 -3.76 3.81 11.63
CA PHE A 48 -3.08 3.44 12.85
C PHE A 48 -2.11 4.55 13.24
N GLY A 49 -2.20 5.03 14.48
CA GLY A 49 -1.35 6.12 14.93
C GLY A 49 -1.55 7.39 14.10
N LYS A 50 -0.46 8.12 13.84
CA LYS A 50 -0.48 9.39 13.09
C LYS A 50 -0.11 9.24 11.62
N ASN A 51 0.59 8.17 11.27
CA ASN A 51 1.45 8.11 10.09
C ASN A 51 1.34 6.79 9.33
N LEU A 52 0.48 5.85 9.75
CA LEU A 52 0.29 4.57 9.07
C LEU A 52 -1.18 4.38 8.66
N ILE A 53 -1.40 4.19 7.36
CA ILE A 53 -2.71 3.85 6.79
C ILE A 53 -2.64 2.43 6.24
N SER A 54 -3.63 1.60 6.54
CA SER A 54 -3.80 0.26 5.97
C SER A 54 -5.02 0.23 5.07
N ARG A 55 -4.86 -0.21 3.82
CA ARG A 55 -5.96 -0.42 2.87
C ARG A 55 -6.11 -1.87 2.47
N MET A 56 -7.34 -2.35 2.40
CA MET A 56 -7.68 -3.60 1.75
C MET A 56 -8.19 -3.28 0.34
N LEU A 57 -7.42 -3.69 -0.66
CA LEU A 57 -7.70 -3.46 -2.07
C LEU A 57 -8.11 -4.78 -2.73
N LEU A 58 -9.13 -4.73 -3.57
CA LEU A 58 -9.42 -5.79 -4.53
C LEU A 58 -8.95 -5.32 -5.90
N ILE A 59 -8.00 -6.05 -6.49
CA ILE A 59 -7.42 -5.75 -7.79
C ILE A 59 -7.86 -6.82 -8.78
N GLN A 60 -8.60 -6.43 -9.80
CA GLN A 60 -9.14 -7.33 -10.82
C GLN A 60 -8.67 -6.90 -12.21
N PRO A 61 -7.84 -7.68 -12.90
CA PRO A 61 -7.60 -7.49 -14.33
C PRO A 61 -8.92 -7.52 -15.09
N LEU A 62 -9.14 -6.58 -16.03
CA LEU A 62 -10.43 -6.49 -16.73
C LEU A 62 -10.77 -7.72 -17.58
N ASN A 63 -9.77 -8.52 -17.91
CA ASN A 63 -9.88 -9.79 -18.64
C ASN A 63 -10.03 -11.02 -17.71
N GLU A 64 -10.03 -10.83 -16.39
CA GLU A 64 -10.13 -11.90 -15.40
C GLU A 64 -11.37 -11.73 -14.50
N THR A 65 -11.90 -12.83 -13.99
CA THR A 65 -13.14 -12.84 -13.18
C THR A 65 -12.87 -12.79 -11.68
N VAL A 66 -11.69 -13.23 -11.24
CA VAL A 66 -11.35 -13.36 -9.82
C VAL A 66 -10.47 -12.19 -9.39
N PRO A 67 -10.89 -11.35 -8.43
CA PRO A 67 -10.06 -10.29 -7.89
C PRO A 67 -8.98 -10.86 -6.96
N LEU A 68 -7.79 -10.26 -7.02
CA LEU A 68 -6.74 -10.45 -6.02
C LEU A 68 -6.97 -9.50 -4.84
N GLN A 69 -7.05 -10.04 -3.63
CA GLN A 69 -7.03 -9.24 -2.41
C GLN A 69 -5.60 -8.87 -2.03
N VAL A 70 -5.34 -7.57 -1.91
CA VAL A 70 -4.07 -6.96 -1.54
C VAL A 70 -4.25 -6.10 -0.30
N THR A 71 -3.30 -6.18 0.64
CA THR A 71 -3.21 -5.22 1.73
C THR A 71 -2.10 -4.24 1.44
N GLN A 72 -2.45 -2.96 1.33
CA GLN A 72 -1.50 -1.86 1.24
C GLN A 72 -1.26 -1.28 2.64
N TYR A 73 0.00 -1.21 3.07
CA TYR A 73 0.41 -0.34 4.17
C TYR A 73 1.05 0.92 3.58
N HIS A 74 0.53 2.09 3.93
CA HIS A 74 0.99 3.37 3.48
C HIS A 74 1.48 4.17 4.67
N TYR A 75 2.79 4.35 4.75
CA TYR A 75 3.42 5.17 5.76
C TYR A 75 3.57 6.60 5.23
N THR A 76 2.88 7.57 5.83
CA THR A 76 2.60 8.90 5.24
C THR A 76 3.54 10.02 5.66
N GLU A 77 4.34 9.82 6.72
CA GLU A 77 5.16 10.87 7.34
C GLU A 77 6.61 10.40 7.55
N TRP A 78 7.23 9.87 6.48
CA TRP A 78 8.67 9.58 6.50
C TRP A 78 9.45 10.88 6.30
N PRO A 79 10.36 11.27 7.22
CA PRO A 79 11.10 12.52 7.07
C PRO A 79 12.04 12.49 5.84
N ASP A 80 12.06 13.56 5.06
CA ASP A 80 12.86 13.64 3.82
C ASP A 80 14.37 13.63 4.06
N TYR A 81 14.81 14.28 5.14
CA TYR A 81 16.22 14.52 5.44
C TYR A 81 16.69 13.81 6.70
N GLU A 82 15.77 13.12 7.38
CA GLU A 82 16.03 12.46 8.67
C GLU A 82 15.50 11.03 8.64
N VAL A 83 16.02 10.19 9.53
CA VAL A 83 15.38 8.91 9.81
C VAL A 83 14.19 9.16 10.74
N PRO A 84 13.12 8.35 10.63
CA PRO A 84 12.02 8.44 11.59
C PRO A 84 12.51 8.22 13.02
N ASP A 85 11.79 8.77 13.99
CA ASP A 85 12.05 8.47 15.39
C ASP A 85 11.90 6.95 15.67
N LEU A 86 12.46 6.53 16.80
CA LEU A 86 12.53 5.11 17.15
C LEU A 86 11.13 4.47 17.28
N ASP A 87 10.15 5.21 17.83
CA ASP A 87 8.79 4.71 18.05
C ASP A 87 8.11 4.45 16.70
N THR A 88 8.23 5.41 15.80
CA THR A 88 7.75 5.33 14.42
C THR A 88 8.36 4.13 13.68
N PHE A 89 9.67 3.94 13.76
CA PHE A 89 10.34 2.81 13.12
C PHE A 89 9.84 1.48 13.70
N TYR A 90 9.66 1.39 15.02
CA TYR A 90 9.10 0.21 15.67
C TYR A 90 7.66 -0.07 15.25
N GLU A 91 6.82 0.95 15.04
CA GLU A 91 5.46 0.76 14.54
C GLU A 91 5.45 0.11 13.15
N LEU A 92 6.30 0.58 12.23
CA LEU A 92 6.45 -0.01 10.90
C LEU A 92 6.89 -1.47 10.97
N VAL A 93 7.95 -1.76 11.72
CA VAL A 93 8.47 -3.14 11.89
C VAL A 93 7.40 -4.02 12.52
N THR A 94 6.68 -3.54 13.53
CA THR A 94 5.64 -4.31 14.21
C THR A 94 4.45 -4.58 13.29
N ALA A 95 4.04 -3.61 12.46
CA ALA A 95 2.99 -3.79 11.46
C ALA A 95 3.39 -4.87 10.44
N GLN A 96 4.63 -4.82 9.94
CA GLN A 96 5.19 -5.84 9.04
C GLN A 96 5.21 -7.22 9.70
N MET A 97 5.68 -7.33 10.94
CA MET A 97 5.76 -8.60 11.68
C MET A 97 4.37 -9.18 11.97
N ARG A 98 3.40 -8.35 12.36
CA ARG A 98 1.99 -8.76 12.52
C ARG A 98 1.42 -9.30 11.22
N PHE A 99 1.72 -8.66 10.10
CA PHE A 99 1.30 -9.13 8.80
C PHE A 99 1.91 -10.50 8.48
N MET A 100 3.23 -10.65 8.57
CA MET A 100 3.93 -11.91 8.27
C MET A 100 3.50 -13.07 9.17
N ARG A 101 3.11 -12.78 10.42
CA ARG A 101 2.57 -13.80 11.34
C ARG A 101 1.18 -14.25 10.94
N ASN A 102 0.33 -13.33 10.50
CA ASN A 102 -1.07 -13.62 10.17
C ASN A 102 -1.26 -14.11 8.73
N HIS A 103 -0.25 -13.93 7.87
CA HIS A 103 -0.26 -14.34 6.48
C HIS A 103 1.04 -15.08 6.20
N SER A 104 0.97 -16.42 6.11
CA SER A 104 2.11 -17.18 5.64
C SER A 104 2.51 -16.65 4.28
N VAL A 105 3.78 -16.27 4.11
CA VAL A 105 4.39 -16.07 2.79
C VAL A 105 4.54 -17.48 2.20
N SER A 106 3.42 -18.12 1.87
CA SER A 106 3.38 -19.41 1.21
C SER A 106 3.70 -19.22 -0.27
N ALA A 107 4.08 -20.30 -0.94
CA ALA A 107 4.30 -20.28 -2.40
C ALA A 107 3.08 -19.78 -3.19
N ASP A 108 1.88 -19.85 -2.60
CA ASP A 108 0.61 -19.38 -3.18
C ASP A 108 0.45 -17.85 -3.11
N HIS A 109 1.36 -17.13 -2.45
CA HIS A 109 1.33 -15.68 -2.31
C HIS A 109 2.58 -15.08 -2.95
N GLY A 110 2.38 -14.15 -3.89
CA GLY A 110 3.47 -13.43 -4.52
C GLY A 110 4.31 -12.65 -3.51
N PRO A 111 5.53 -12.24 -3.89
CA PRO A 111 6.43 -11.52 -3.00
C PRO A 111 5.78 -10.22 -2.50
N ALA A 112 6.18 -9.79 -1.29
CA ALA A 112 5.86 -8.46 -0.82
C ALA A 112 6.46 -7.42 -1.78
N ILE A 113 5.66 -6.46 -2.22
CA ILE A 113 6.13 -5.34 -3.02
C ILE A 113 6.39 -4.18 -2.07
N VAL A 114 7.62 -3.68 -2.06
CA VAL A 114 7.99 -2.48 -1.30
C VAL A 114 8.41 -1.42 -2.31
N HIS A 115 7.87 -0.22 -2.18
CA HIS A 115 8.39 0.92 -2.92
C HIS A 115 8.50 2.14 -2.01
N CYS A 116 9.48 2.97 -2.32
CA CYS A 116 9.65 4.33 -1.81
C CYS A 116 9.83 5.27 -3.00
N ARG A 117 10.01 6.56 -2.73
CA ARG A 117 10.52 7.50 -3.72
C ARG A 117 12.03 7.35 -3.89
#